data_AF-A0A116L5D9-F1
#
_entry.id   AF-A0A116L5D9-F1
#
_cell.length_a   1.000
_cell.length_b   1.000
_cell.length_c   1.000
_cell.angle_alpha   90.00
_cell.angle_beta   90.00
_cell.angle_gamma   90.00
#
_symmetry.space_group_name_H-M   'P 1'
#
loop_
_entity.id
_entity.type
_entity.pdbx_description
1 polymer ?
#
loop_
_entity_poly.entity_id
_entity_poly.type
_entity_poly.pdbx_seq_one_letter_code
_entity_poly.pdbx_strand_id
1 'polypeptide(L)' 'MTGAGALIGQLERLIKEIFLLLGQYTAIGLVFTAKSIARYDKISKSQAFAEYYLIGSLFSIISVLVLYVLLIL' A
#
# COMPACT_ATOMS: atom_id res chain seq x y z
N MET A 1 16.49 12.09 -5.66
CA MET A 1 16.44 11.13 -4.53
C MET A 1 15.72 9.87 -4.98
N THR A 2 16.43 8.97 -5.64
CA THR A 2 15.88 7.88 -6.49
C THR A 2 15.75 6.53 -5.77
N GLY A 3 15.67 6.50 -4.43
CA GLY A 3 15.71 5.24 -3.67
C GLY A 3 14.65 5.10 -2.57
N ALA A 4 14.48 6.12 -1.72
CA ALA A 4 13.65 5.98 -0.51
C ALA A 4 12.17 5.65 -0.81
N GLY A 5 11.58 6.27 -1.84
CA GLY A 5 10.17 6.04 -2.21
C GLY A 5 9.90 4.62 -2.72
N ALA A 6 10.83 4.04 -3.48
CA ALA A 6 10.72 2.67 -3.98
C ALA A 6 10.88 1.65 -2.84
N LEU A 7 11.83 1.91 -1.93
CA LEU A 7 12.10 1.05 -0.78
C LEU A 7 10.92 1.03 0.20
N ILE A 8 10.29 2.18 0.46
CA ILE A 8 9.04 2.28 1.24
C ILE A 8 7.94 1.42 0.62
N GLY A 9 7.75 1.49 -0.70
CA GLY A 9 6.74 0.69 -1.39
C GLY A 9 6.96 -0.82 -1.27
N GLN A 10 8.22 -1.28 -1.24
CA GLN A 10 8.54 -2.69 -1.00
C GLN A 10 8.27 -3.10 0.45
N LEU A 11 8.66 -2.28 1.42
CA LEU A 11 8.40 -2.55 2.84
C LEU A 11 6.89 -2.64 3.13
N GLU A 12 6.08 -1.77 2.54
CA GLU A 12 4.62 -1.84 2.68
C GLU A 12 4.04 -3.14 2.12
N ARG A 13 4.56 -3.66 1.02
CA ARG A 13 4.10 -4.94 0.46
C ARG A 13 4.41 -6.10 1.41
N LEU A 14 5.64 -6.18 1.90
CA LEU A 14 6.05 -7.20 2.86
C LEU A 14 5.21 -7.16 4.14
N ILE A 15 4.97 -5.96 4.70
CA ILE A 15 4.15 -5.80 5.90
C ILE A 15 2.70 -6.25 5.64
N LYS A 16 2.12 -5.88 4.48
CA LYS A 16 0.77 -6.32 4.11
C LYS A 16 0.68 -7.84 3.93
N GLU A 17 1.67 -8.46 3.30
CA GLU A 17 1.75 -9.92 3.14
C GLU A 17 1.80 -10.63 4.50
N ILE A 18 2.65 -10.16 5.43
CA ILE A 18 2.74 -10.70 6.79
C ILE A 18 1.39 -10.57 7.51
N PHE A 19 0.75 -9.40 7.47
CA PHE A 19 -0.56 -9.23 8.11
C PHE A 19 -1.64 -10.09 7.47
N LEU A 20 -1.59 -10.31 6.16
CA LEU A 20 -2.54 -11.16 5.46
C LEU A 20 -2.39 -12.62 5.89
N LEU A 21 -1.15 -13.12 5.99
CA LEU A 21 -0.85 -14.46 6.52
C LEU A 21 -1.30 -14.65 7.97
N LEU A 22 -1.26 -13.58 8.78
CA LEU A 22 -1.73 -13.57 10.16
C LEU A 22 -3.25 -13.33 10.29
N GLY A 23 -3.97 -13.17 9.18
CA GLY A 23 -5.42 -12.87 9.16
C GLY A 23 -5.79 -11.47 9.68
N GLN A 24 -4.82 -10.55 9.78
CA GLN A 24 -4.97 -9.20 10.33
C GLN A 24 -5.34 -8.19 9.25
N TYR A 25 -6.54 -8.32 8.67
CA TYR A 25 -7.02 -7.44 7.58
C TYR A 25 -7.10 -5.96 8.00
N THR A 26 -7.46 -5.67 9.26
CA THR A 26 -7.50 -4.30 9.79
C THR A 26 -6.13 -3.63 9.75
N ALA A 27 -5.06 -4.38 10.01
CA ALA A 27 -3.70 -3.84 10.02
C ALA A 27 -3.24 -3.41 8.62
N ILE A 28 -3.70 -4.09 7.56
CA ILE A 28 -3.50 -3.67 6.16
C ILE A 28 -4.14 -2.29 5.91
N GLY A 29 -5.36 -2.08 6.41
CA GLY A 29 -6.05 -0.80 6.36
C GLY A 29 -5.30 0.31 7.11
N LEU A 30 -4.75 0.01 8.29
CA LEU A 30 -3.95 0.96 9.07
C LEU A 30 -2.67 1.39 8.33
N VAL A 31 -1.96 0.45 7.69
CA VAL A 31 -0.77 0.75 6.87
C VAL A 31 -1.13 1.68 5.71
N PHE A 32 -2.24 1.41 5.01
CA PHE A 32 -2.72 2.26 3.92
C PHE A 32 -3.10 3.67 4.40
N THR A 33 -3.78 3.78 5.54
CA THR A 33 -4.13 5.06 6.15
C THR A 33 -2.91 5.84 6.57
N ALA A 34 -1.94 5.21 7.25
CA ALA A 34 -0.69 5.84 7.68
C ALA A 34 0.10 6.40 6.48
N LYS A 35 0.19 5.64 5.38
CA LYS A 35 0.80 6.10 4.13
C LYS A 35 0.09 7.34 3.56
N SER A 36 -1.24 7.35 3.62
CA SER A 36 -2.07 8.44 3.10
C SER A 36 -1.93 9.70 3.94
N ILE A 37 -1.84 9.57 5.27
CA ILE A 37 -1.56 10.68 6.19
C ILE A 37 -0.17 11.27 5.90
N ALA A 38 0.86 10.43 5.75
CA ALA A 38 2.22 10.89 5.47
C ALA A 38 2.36 11.67 4.15
N ARG A 39 1.42 11.49 3.21
CA ARG A 39 1.39 12.20 1.91
C ARG A 39 0.21 13.15 1.76
N TYR A 40 -0.54 13.38 2.83
CA TYR A 40 -1.80 14.13 2.79
C TYR A 40 -1.65 15.52 2.17
N ASP A 41 -0.58 16.25 2.53
CA ASP A 41 -0.32 17.59 1.99
C ASP A 41 -0.24 17.60 0.46
N LYS A 42 0.44 16.62 -0.15
CA LYS A 42 0.57 16.51 -1.61
C LYS A 42 -0.72 16.02 -2.26
N ILE A 43 -1.41 15.07 -1.62
CA ILE A 43 -2.71 14.55 -2.06
C ILE A 43 -3.73 15.70 -2.10
N SER A 44 -3.77 16.54 -1.06
CA SER A 44 -4.71 17.65 -0.95
C SER A 44 -4.44 18.78 -1.93
N LYS A 45 -3.18 18.98 -2.36
CA LYS A 45 -2.78 20.09 -3.23
C LYS A 45 -2.79 19.77 -4.72
N SER A 46 -2.84 18.48 -5.10
CA SER A 46 -2.78 18.07 -6.50
C SER A 46 -3.70 16.87 -6.74
N GLN A 47 -4.78 17.11 -7.49
CA GLN A 47 -5.71 16.06 -7.89
C GLN A 47 -5.03 14.96 -8.71
N ALA A 48 -4.20 15.32 -9.68
CA ALA A 48 -3.47 14.34 -10.49
C ALA A 48 -2.55 13.45 -9.62
N PHE A 49 -1.89 14.02 -8.60
CA PHE A 49 -1.09 13.23 -7.66
C PHE A 49 -1.97 12.32 -6.80
N ALA A 50 -3.12 12.81 -6.33
CA ALA A 50 -4.06 12.03 -5.54
C ALA A 50 -4.55 10.80 -6.31
N GLU A 51 -4.97 10.98 -7.56
CA GLU A 51 -5.44 9.89 -8.43
C GLU A 51 -4.33 8.86 -8.67
N TYR A 52 -3.13 9.32 -9.06
CA TYR A 52 -1.98 8.44 -9.26
C TYR A 52 -1.62 7.65 -7.99
N TYR A 53 -1.63 8.32 -6.83
CA TYR A 53 -1.34 7.71 -5.54
C TYR A 53 -2.38 6.66 -5.14
N LEU A 54 -3.67 6.98 -5.32
CA LEU A 54 -4.80 6.09 -5.01
C LEU A 54 -4.74 4.83 -5.89
N ILE A 55 -4.65 5.01 -7.21
CA ILE A 55 -4.57 3.90 -8.17
C ILE A 55 -3.38 2.99 -7.83
N GLY A 56 -2.18 3.57 -7.64
CA GLY A 56 -0.98 2.79 -7.34
C GLY A 56 -1.07 2.03 -6.00
N SER A 57 -1.69 2.63 -4.99
CA SER A 57 -1.82 1.99 -3.67
C SER A 57 -2.87 0.88 -3.65
N LEU A 58 -4.02 1.11 -4.29
CA LEU A 58 -5.07 0.08 -4.45
C LEU A 58 -4.57 -1.09 -5.28
N PHE A 59 -3.90 -0.81 -6.41
CA PHE A 59 -3.28 -1.85 -7.22
C PHE A 59 -2.30 -2.70 -6.41
N SER A 60 -1.49 -2.07 -5.55
CA SER A 60 -0.57 -2.80 -4.68
C SER A 60 -1.26 -3.61 -3.57
N ILE A 61 -2.47 -3.27 -3.15
CA ILE A 61 -3.24 -4.09 -2.20
C ILE A 61 -3.82 -5.30 -2.95
N ILE A 62 -4.42 -5.07 -4.11
CA ILE A 62 -4.96 -6.12 -4.98
C ILE A 62 -3.86 -7.12 -5.34
N SER A 63 -2.65 -6.66 -5.73
CA SER A 63 -1.55 -7.55 -6.10
C SER A 63 -1.16 -8.50 -4.96
N VAL A 64 -1.14 -8.00 -3.71
CA VAL A 64 -0.82 -8.81 -2.53
C VAL A 64 -1.93 -9.81 -2.23
N LEU A 65 -3.21 -9.40 -2.37
CA LEU A 65 -4.35 -10.29 -2.18
C LEU A 65 -4.37 -11.41 -3.22
N VAL A 66 -4.11 -11.09 -4.50
CA VAL A 66 -4.02 -12.09 -5.58
C VAL A 66 -2.88 -13.07 -5.32
N LEU A 67 -1.69 -12.58 -4.95
CA LEU A 67 -0.55 -13.43 -4.63
C LEU A 67 -0.88 -14.39 -3.47
N TYR A 68 -1.52 -13.88 -2.41
CA TYR A 68 -1.92 -14.69 -1.27
C TYR A 68 -2.95 -15.77 -1.62
N VAL A 69 -3.97 -15.43 -2.42
CA VAL A 69 -4.95 -16.40 -2.91
C VAL A 69 -4.27 -17.48 -3.75
N LEU A 70 -3.34 -17.12 -4.63
CA LEU A 70 -2.57 -18.07 -5.46
C LEU A 70 -1.64 -18.97 -4.64
N LEU A 71 -1.14 -18.53 -3.49
CA LEU A 71 -0.27 -19.33 -2.63
C LEU A 71 -1.03 -20.35 -1.78
N ILE A 72 -2.31 -20.09 -1.51
CA ILE A 72 -3.16 -20.92 -0.64
C ILE A 72 -4.04 -21.89 -1.45
N LEU A 73 -4.44 -21.50 -2.65
CA LEU A 73 -5.18 -22.34 -3.59
C LEU A 73 -4.27 -23.42 -4.20
#